data_AF-A0A484W5T8-F1
#
_entry.id   AF-A0A484W5T8-F1
#
_cell.length_a   1.000
_cell.length_b   1.000
_cell.length_c   1.000
_cell.angle_alpha   90.00
_cell.angle_beta   90.00
_cell.angle_gamma   90.00
#
_symmetry.space_group_name_H-M   'P 1'
#
loop_
_entity.id
_entity.type
_entity.pdbx_description
1 polymer ?
#
loop_
_entity_poly.entity_id
_entity_poly.type
_entity_poly.pdbx_seq_one_letter_code
_entity_poly.pdbx_strand_id
1 'polypeptide(L)'
;MLLPALRALLKASALSLVILVLLSGAVVHIAIARLLKRLSDIRDAMHSIANGTNDLSQRLPDNGDDEVAQIAQAFNAFSDKLSVVMVQLRDASASVKNAAKEIAAGNQDLSGRTEQAASSLRETACAVEQITASVTQSNASAAQANDQASKASAAASRGARWSLRPSVPCSRLRWRRQKLAISPA
;
A
#
# COMPACT_ATOMS: atom_id res chain seq x y z
N MET A 1 -106.68 -22.97 7.02
CA MET A 1 -105.41 -23.18 7.75
C MET A 1 -104.19 -23.44 6.85
N LEU A 2 -104.33 -23.68 5.53
CA LEU A 2 -103.19 -23.93 4.63
C LEU A 2 -102.33 -22.69 4.27
N LEU A 3 -102.95 -21.51 4.08
CA LEU A 3 -102.23 -20.29 3.69
C LEU A 3 -101.13 -19.82 4.68
N PRO A 4 -101.32 -19.87 6.02
CA PRO A 4 -100.26 -19.48 6.96
C PRO A 4 -99.07 -20.46 6.96
N ALA A 5 -99.29 -21.75 6.75
CA ALA A 5 -98.23 -22.76 6.69
C ALA A 5 -97.32 -22.56 5.46
N LEU A 6 -97.90 -22.27 4.29
CA LEU A 6 -97.13 -22.00 3.06
C LEU A 6 -96.24 -20.75 3.19
N ARG A 7 -96.74 -19.69 3.83
CA ARG A 7 -95.96 -18.46 4.09
C ARG A 7 -94.80 -18.70 5.07
N ALA A 8 -94.98 -19.57 6.06
CA ALA A 8 -93.92 -19.92 7.00
C ALA A 8 -92.79 -20.70 6.30
N LEU A 9 -93.13 -21.67 5.44
CA LEU A 9 -92.16 -22.44 4.64
C LEU A 9 -91.37 -21.54 3.67
N LEU A 10 -92.03 -20.61 2.98
CA LEU A 10 -91.35 -19.66 2.08
C LEU A 10 -90.39 -18.72 2.82
N LYS A 11 -90.76 -18.24 4.02
CA LYS A 11 -89.88 -17.42 4.85
C LYS A 11 -88.67 -18.21 5.35
N ALA A 12 -88.89 -19.45 5.79
CA ALA A 12 -87.81 -20.31 6.28
C ALA A 12 -86.80 -20.65 5.17
N SER A 13 -87.27 -20.99 3.97
CA SER A 13 -86.38 -21.25 2.82
C SER A 13 -85.65 -19.98 2.39
N ALA A 14 -86.31 -18.82 2.33
CA ALA A 14 -85.66 -17.55 2.04
C ALA A 14 -84.57 -17.19 3.08
N LEU A 15 -84.86 -17.37 4.38
CA LEU A 15 -83.88 -17.17 5.46
C LEU A 15 -82.69 -18.10 5.33
N SER A 16 -82.90 -19.38 5.05
CA SER A 16 -81.81 -20.33 4.85
C SER A 16 -80.91 -19.97 3.66
N LEU A 17 -81.49 -19.44 2.58
CA LEU A 17 -80.76 -19.06 1.38
C LEU A 17 -79.92 -17.79 1.62
N VAL A 18 -80.47 -16.82 2.36
CA VAL A 18 -79.72 -15.63 2.81
C VAL A 18 -78.57 -16.03 3.72
N ILE A 19 -78.81 -16.91 4.70
CA ILE A 19 -77.76 -17.39 5.60
C ILE A 19 -76.66 -18.11 4.80
N LEU A 20 -77.02 -18.96 3.85
CA LEU A 20 -76.07 -19.67 3.00
C LEU A 20 -75.19 -18.69 2.19
N VAL A 21 -75.79 -17.67 1.59
CA VAL A 21 -75.05 -16.64 0.82
C VAL A 21 -74.13 -15.82 1.71
N LEU A 22 -74.58 -15.47 2.92
CA LEU A 22 -73.74 -14.76 3.89
C LEU A 22 -72.56 -15.63 4.36
N LEU A 23 -72.80 -16.90 4.63
CA LEU A 23 -71.76 -17.84 5.05
C LEU A 23 -70.75 -18.10 3.93
N SER A 24 -71.20 -18.33 2.69
CA SER A 24 -70.29 -18.51 1.56
C SER A 24 -69.49 -17.25 1.27
N GLY A 25 -70.12 -16.08 1.33
CA GLY A 25 -69.46 -14.78 1.22
C GLY A 25 -68.39 -14.57 2.30
N ALA A 26 -68.70 -14.90 3.56
CA ALA A 26 -67.75 -14.79 4.67
C ALA A 26 -66.55 -15.75 4.49
N VAL A 27 -66.79 -16.99 4.07
CA VAL A 27 -65.72 -17.97 3.80
C VAL A 27 -64.80 -17.50 2.68
N VAL A 28 -65.36 -17.04 1.56
CA VAL A 28 -64.58 -16.51 0.42
C VAL A 28 -63.80 -15.26 0.84
N HIS A 29 -64.42 -14.36 1.60
CA HIS A 29 -63.75 -13.16 2.09
C HIS A 29 -62.55 -13.50 3.00
N ILE A 30 -62.71 -14.43 3.93
CA ILE A 30 -61.63 -14.89 4.82
C ILE A 30 -60.52 -15.58 4.02
N ALA A 31 -60.86 -16.39 3.02
CA ALA A 31 -59.87 -17.05 2.16
C ALA A 31 -59.02 -16.02 1.39
N ILE A 32 -59.66 -15.08 0.70
CA ILE A 32 -58.97 -14.03 -0.06
C ILE A 32 -58.11 -13.15 0.86
N ALA A 33 -58.64 -12.75 2.02
CA ALA A 33 -57.89 -11.93 2.98
C ALA A 33 -56.62 -12.63 3.49
N ARG A 34 -56.68 -13.96 3.70
CA ARG A 34 -55.50 -14.75 4.10
C ARG A 34 -54.45 -14.82 2.99
N LEU A 35 -54.85 -15.03 1.74
CA LEU A 35 -53.91 -15.05 0.61
C LEU A 35 -53.25 -13.68 0.39
N LEU A 36 -54.03 -12.60 0.40
CA LEU A 36 -53.51 -11.25 0.20
C LEU A 36 -52.56 -10.84 1.32
N LYS A 37 -52.83 -11.26 2.57
CA LYS A 37 -51.93 -11.01 3.70
C LYS A 37 -50.56 -11.68 3.49
N ARG A 38 -50.55 -12.97 3.09
CA ARG A 38 -49.31 -13.69 2.80
C ARG A 38 -48.49 -13.00 1.69
N LEU A 39 -49.14 -12.52 0.63
CA LEU A 39 -48.46 -11.76 -0.42
C LEU A 39 -47.88 -10.42 0.08
N SER A 40 -48.58 -9.75 0.98
CA SER A 40 -48.07 -8.53 1.62
C SER A 40 -46.81 -8.82 2.42
N ASP A 41 -46.80 -9.89 3.22
CA ASP A 41 -45.64 -10.28 4.03
C ASP A 41 -44.41 -10.56 3.14
N ILE A 42 -44.61 -11.24 2.00
CA ILE A 42 -43.56 -11.46 0.98
C ILE A 42 -43.03 -10.13 0.42
N ARG A 43 -43.92 -9.21 0.07
CA ARG A 43 -43.56 -7.89 -0.46
C ARG A 43 -42.79 -7.06 0.56
N ASP A 44 -43.22 -7.08 1.82
CA ASP A 44 -42.59 -6.31 2.89
C ASP A 44 -41.20 -6.89 3.23
N ALA A 45 -41.03 -8.21 3.21
CA ALA A 45 -39.72 -8.86 3.34
C ALA A 45 -38.76 -8.47 2.19
N MET A 46 -39.24 -8.49 0.94
CA MET A 46 -38.46 -8.02 -0.22
C MET A 46 -38.07 -6.54 -0.10
N HIS A 47 -39.01 -5.68 0.32
CA HIS A 47 -38.72 -4.26 0.53
C HIS A 47 -37.72 -4.02 1.67
N SER A 48 -37.80 -4.79 2.76
CA SER A 48 -36.86 -4.71 3.88
C SER A 48 -35.41 -4.99 3.41
N ILE A 49 -35.23 -6.05 2.61
CA ILE A 49 -33.93 -6.38 2.01
C ILE A 49 -33.45 -5.26 1.07
N ALA A 50 -34.33 -4.74 0.22
CA ALA A 50 -33.97 -3.74 -0.78
C ALA A 50 -33.68 -2.34 -0.20
N ASN A 51 -34.42 -1.91 0.84
CA ASN A 51 -34.50 -0.50 1.22
C ASN A 51 -33.82 -0.11 2.54
N GLY A 52 -33.30 -1.03 3.37
CA GLY A 52 -32.75 -0.51 4.63
C GLY A 52 -31.94 -1.39 5.55
N THR A 53 -32.18 -2.70 5.60
CA THR A 53 -31.53 -3.52 6.64
C THR A 53 -30.49 -4.50 6.09
N ASN A 54 -30.57 -4.86 4.79
CA ASN A 54 -29.80 -5.99 4.23
C ASN A 54 -29.88 -7.24 5.11
N ASP A 55 -30.96 -7.36 5.89
CA ASP A 55 -31.11 -8.39 6.89
C ASP A 55 -31.69 -9.64 6.22
N LEU A 56 -30.77 -10.46 5.72
CA LEU A 56 -31.08 -11.75 5.09
C LEU A 56 -31.49 -12.82 6.12
N SER A 57 -31.54 -12.50 7.42
CA SER A 57 -31.97 -13.44 8.44
C SER A 57 -33.49 -13.64 8.48
N GLN A 58 -34.26 -12.71 7.92
CA GLN A 58 -35.71 -12.82 7.88
C GLN A 58 -36.15 -13.98 6.98
N ARG A 59 -37.11 -14.76 7.48
CA ARG A 59 -37.68 -15.92 6.78
C ARG A 59 -39.17 -15.74 6.59
N LEU A 60 -39.63 -16.09 5.40
CA LEU A 60 -41.05 -16.18 5.10
C LEU A 60 -41.59 -17.52 5.59
N PRO A 61 -42.83 -17.56 6.12
CA PRO A 61 -43.49 -18.80 6.46
C PRO A 61 -43.77 -19.60 5.18
N ASP A 62 -43.21 -20.79 5.09
CA ASP A 62 -43.26 -21.71 3.95
C ASP A 62 -44.23 -22.88 4.15
N ASN A 63 -45.10 -22.77 5.17
CA ASN A 63 -46.09 -23.79 5.50
C ASN A 63 -47.25 -23.80 4.48
N GLY A 64 -47.29 -24.83 3.65
CA GLY A 64 -48.38 -25.13 2.72
C GLY A 64 -47.88 -25.75 1.42
N ASP A 65 -48.82 -26.27 0.63
CA ASP A 65 -48.55 -26.84 -0.70
C ASP A 65 -49.08 -25.94 -1.84
N ASP A 66 -49.43 -24.69 -1.52
CA ASP A 66 -49.93 -23.71 -2.48
C ASP A 66 -48.77 -22.94 -3.18
N GLU A 67 -49.09 -22.24 -4.26
CA GLU A 67 -48.10 -21.48 -5.05
C GLU A 67 -47.42 -20.38 -4.21
N VAL A 68 -48.12 -19.85 -3.20
CA VAL A 68 -47.60 -18.82 -2.30
C VAL A 68 -46.51 -19.40 -1.39
N ALA A 69 -46.72 -20.62 -0.88
CA ALA A 69 -45.72 -21.35 -0.11
C ALA A 69 -44.49 -21.69 -0.97
N GLN A 70 -44.66 -22.08 -2.24
CA GLN A 70 -43.54 -22.32 -3.15
C GLN A 70 -42.70 -21.05 -3.40
N ILE A 71 -43.34 -19.88 -3.54
CA ILE A 71 -42.64 -18.59 -3.65
C ILE A 71 -41.86 -18.28 -2.36
N ALA A 72 -42.47 -18.52 -1.18
CA ALA A 72 -41.81 -18.33 0.09
C ALA A 72 -40.57 -19.23 0.24
N GLN A 73 -40.65 -20.51 -0.17
CA GLN A 73 -39.52 -21.44 -0.19
C GLN A 73 -38.40 -20.96 -1.12
N ALA A 74 -38.74 -20.55 -2.35
CA ALA A 74 -37.78 -20.04 -3.32
C ALA A 74 -37.07 -18.76 -2.81
N PHE A 75 -37.83 -17.85 -2.18
CA PHE A 75 -37.26 -16.65 -1.56
C PHE A 75 -36.30 -17.01 -0.41
N ASN A 76 -36.69 -17.93 0.48
CA ASN A 76 -35.84 -18.36 1.58
C ASN A 76 -34.52 -18.95 1.04
N ALA A 77 -34.58 -19.81 0.03
CA ALA A 77 -33.39 -20.38 -0.62
C ALA A 77 -32.52 -19.30 -1.31
N PHE A 78 -33.13 -18.30 -1.92
CA PHE A 78 -32.41 -17.16 -2.50
C PHE A 78 -31.69 -16.35 -1.41
N SER A 79 -32.37 -16.05 -0.29
CA SER A 79 -31.78 -15.34 0.85
C SER A 79 -30.59 -16.10 1.44
N ASP A 80 -30.68 -17.43 1.56
CA ASP A 80 -29.57 -18.29 1.98
C ASP A 80 -28.34 -18.14 1.08
N LYS A 81 -28.54 -18.26 -0.23
CA LYS A 81 -27.45 -18.16 -1.21
C LYS A 81 -26.82 -16.77 -1.17
N LEU A 82 -27.63 -15.73 -1.07
CA LEU A 82 -27.14 -14.36 -0.97
C LEU A 82 -26.35 -14.13 0.32
N SER A 83 -26.80 -14.69 1.46
CA SER A 83 -26.09 -14.61 2.73
C SER A 83 -24.71 -15.28 2.65
N VAL A 84 -24.61 -16.45 2.02
CA VAL A 84 -23.32 -17.13 1.79
C VAL A 84 -22.39 -16.27 0.94
N VAL A 85 -22.89 -15.67 -0.13
CA VAL A 85 -22.08 -14.77 -1.00
C VAL A 85 -21.61 -13.54 -0.23
N MET A 86 -22.47 -12.94 0.60
CA MET A 86 -22.10 -11.77 1.41
C MET A 86 -21.02 -12.11 2.45
N VAL A 87 -21.08 -13.29 3.07
CA VAL A 87 -20.02 -13.77 3.97
C VAL A 87 -18.70 -13.95 3.22
N GLN A 88 -18.73 -14.60 2.06
CA GLN A 88 -17.52 -14.76 1.23
C GLN A 88 -16.93 -13.41 0.80
N LEU A 89 -17.78 -12.45 0.42
CA LEU A 89 -17.36 -11.10 0.05
C LEU A 89 -16.72 -10.37 1.24
N ARG A 90 -17.29 -10.50 2.45
CA ARG A 90 -16.72 -9.95 3.68
C ARG A 90 -15.35 -10.55 3.96
N ASP A 91 -15.21 -11.86 3.85
CA ASP A 91 -13.96 -12.56 4.14
C ASP A 91 -12.88 -12.21 3.10
N ALA A 92 -13.25 -12.12 1.82
CA ALA A 92 -12.37 -11.64 0.76
C ALA A 92 -11.92 -10.18 1.00
N SER A 93 -12.84 -9.31 1.41
CA SER A 93 -12.53 -7.91 1.74
C SER A 93 -11.59 -7.81 2.95
N ALA A 94 -11.77 -8.67 3.95
CA ALA A 94 -10.87 -8.75 5.10
C ALA A 94 -9.47 -9.22 4.69
N SER A 95 -9.38 -10.21 3.80
CA SER A 95 -8.12 -10.69 3.22
C SER A 95 -7.39 -9.59 2.45
N VAL A 96 -8.09 -8.87 1.56
CA VAL A 96 -7.53 -7.74 0.80
C VAL A 96 -7.04 -6.63 1.74
N LYS A 97 -7.80 -6.31 2.79
CA LYS A 97 -7.39 -5.33 3.80
C LYS A 97 -6.10 -5.75 4.51
N ASN A 98 -5.95 -7.03 4.85
CA ASN A 98 -4.75 -7.54 5.49
C ASN A 98 -3.55 -7.51 4.55
N ALA A 99 -3.72 -7.97 3.30
CA ALA A 99 -2.67 -7.89 2.28
C ALA A 99 -2.22 -6.45 2.03
N ALA A 100 -3.15 -5.49 1.97
CA ALA A 100 -2.81 -4.07 1.83
C ALA A 100 -1.99 -3.54 3.01
N LYS A 101 -2.27 -3.99 4.24
CA LYS A 101 -1.47 -3.64 5.42
C LYS A 101 -0.07 -4.23 5.38
N GLU A 102 0.06 -5.49 4.95
CA GLU A 102 1.37 -6.14 4.77
C GLU A 102 2.20 -5.44 3.69
N ILE A 103 1.59 -5.07 2.56
CA ILE A 103 2.25 -4.28 1.51
C ILE A 103 2.71 -2.93 2.06
N ALA A 104 1.85 -2.21 2.79
CA ALA A 104 2.21 -0.93 3.38
C ALA A 104 3.39 -1.03 4.35
N ALA A 105 3.39 -2.05 5.23
CA ALA A 105 4.49 -2.31 6.14
C ALA A 105 5.79 -2.68 5.40
N GLY A 106 5.70 -3.55 4.38
CA GLY A 106 6.84 -3.92 3.55
C GLY A 106 7.42 -2.75 2.77
N ASN A 107 6.57 -1.84 2.28
CA ASN A 107 7.01 -0.65 1.57
C ASN A 107 7.74 0.33 2.51
N GLN A 108 7.31 0.40 3.78
CA GLN A 108 8.00 1.20 4.80
C GLN A 108 9.37 0.63 5.16
N ASP A 109 9.50 -0.69 5.31
CA ASP A 109 10.80 -1.36 5.49
C ASP A 109 11.72 -1.14 4.29
N LEU A 110 11.20 -1.31 3.08
CA LEU A 110 11.96 -1.08 1.85
C LEU A 110 12.44 0.37 1.73
N SER A 111 11.58 1.35 2.08
CA SER A 111 11.97 2.76 2.12
C SER A 111 13.09 2.98 3.13
N GLY A 112 12.98 2.42 4.35
CA GLY A 112 14.03 2.52 5.36
C GLY A 112 15.36 1.92 4.91
N ARG A 113 15.34 0.76 4.27
CA ARG A 113 16.53 0.13 3.67
C ARG A 113 17.11 0.96 2.52
N THR A 114 16.27 1.60 1.72
CA THR A 114 16.69 2.50 0.64
C THR A 114 17.36 3.76 1.19
N GLU A 115 16.82 4.34 2.26
CA GLU A 115 17.43 5.48 2.97
C GLU A 115 18.78 5.08 3.57
N GLN A 116 18.88 3.90 4.18
CA GLN A 116 20.13 3.38 4.72
C GLN A 116 21.17 3.14 3.63
N ALA A 117 20.79 2.52 2.51
CA ALA A 117 21.66 2.31 1.36
C ALA A 117 22.16 3.64 0.78
N ALA A 118 21.27 4.63 0.64
CA ALA A 118 21.64 5.98 0.20
C ALA A 118 22.63 6.63 1.18
N SER A 119 22.45 6.42 2.49
CA SER A 119 23.41 6.90 3.51
C SER A 119 24.78 6.27 3.35
N SER A 120 24.86 4.94 3.21
CA SER A 120 26.13 4.23 2.98
C SER A 120 26.83 4.65 1.68
N LEU A 121 26.05 4.92 0.63
CA LEU A 121 26.60 5.45 -0.63
C LEU A 121 27.17 6.86 -0.46
N ARG A 122 26.51 7.74 0.32
CA ARG A 122 27.07 9.06 0.64
C ARG A 122 28.36 8.95 1.44
N GLU A 123 28.41 8.06 2.42
CA GLU A 123 29.61 7.83 3.22
C GLU A 123 30.76 7.29 2.36
N THR A 124 30.46 6.36 1.44
CA THR A 124 31.44 5.85 0.46
C THR A 124 31.94 6.95 -0.47
N ALA A 125 31.05 7.82 -0.98
CA ALA A 125 31.43 8.94 -1.84
C ALA A 125 32.35 9.92 -1.09
N CYS A 126 32.02 10.25 0.16
CA CYS A 126 32.86 11.09 1.01
C CYS A 126 34.23 10.45 1.28
N ALA A 127 34.28 9.14 1.52
CA ALA A 127 35.53 8.41 1.68
C ALA A 127 36.38 8.48 0.40
N VAL A 128 35.77 8.34 -0.79
CA VAL A 128 36.47 8.49 -2.07
C VAL A 128 37.00 9.92 -2.24
N GLU A 129 36.22 10.96 -1.91
CA GLU A 129 36.67 12.35 -1.94
C GLU A 129 37.90 12.58 -1.02
N GLN A 130 37.87 12.03 0.20
CA GLN A 130 39.00 12.11 1.13
C GLN A 130 40.23 11.35 0.63
N ILE A 131 40.04 10.18 0.02
CA ILE A 131 41.13 9.41 -0.59
C ILE A 131 41.74 10.21 -1.75
N THR A 132 40.92 10.77 -2.64
CA THR A 132 41.40 11.60 -3.75
C THR A 132 42.19 12.81 -3.24
N ALA A 133 41.70 13.49 -2.20
CA ALA A 133 42.41 14.61 -1.55
C ALA A 133 43.75 14.18 -0.94
N SER A 134 43.80 12.99 -0.33
CA SER A 134 45.04 12.45 0.25
C SER A 134 46.06 12.07 -0.83
N VAL A 135 45.59 11.54 -1.97
CA VAL A 135 46.44 11.20 -3.12
C VAL A 135 47.00 12.46 -3.78
N THR A 136 46.18 13.51 -3.98
CA THR A 136 46.67 14.79 -4.52
C THR A 136 47.68 15.44 -3.58
N GLN A 137 47.44 15.41 -2.26
CA GLN A 137 48.41 15.87 -1.26
C GLN A 137 49.72 15.07 -1.29
N SER A 138 49.64 13.75 -1.45
CA SER A 138 50.80 12.87 -1.54
C SER A 138 51.62 13.15 -2.80
N ASN A 139 50.96 13.38 -3.94
CA ASN A 139 51.61 13.77 -5.19
C ASN A 139 52.31 15.13 -5.08
N ALA A 140 51.67 16.13 -4.46
CA ALA A 140 52.29 17.43 -4.22
C ALA A 140 53.53 17.30 -3.31
N SER A 141 53.44 16.49 -2.26
CA SER A 141 54.56 16.23 -1.34
C SER A 141 55.72 15.51 -2.04
N ALA A 142 55.43 14.53 -2.90
CA ALA A 142 56.44 13.83 -3.70
C ALA A 142 57.11 14.77 -4.72
N ALA A 143 56.34 15.64 -5.38
CA ALA A 143 56.88 16.66 -6.28
C ALA A 143 57.80 17.65 -5.54
N GLN A 144 57.39 18.10 -4.36
CA GLN A 144 58.20 18.97 -3.50
C GLN A 144 59.50 18.29 -3.05
N ALA A 145 59.44 17.02 -2.64
CA ALA A 145 60.62 16.24 -2.26
C ALA A 145 61.59 16.06 -3.45
N ASN A 146 61.06 15.81 -4.65
CA ASN A 146 61.86 15.71 -5.87
C ASN A 146 62.57 17.04 -6.22
N ASP A 147 61.88 18.18 -6.07
CA ASP A 147 62.50 19.51 -6.24
C ASP A 147 63.61 19.76 -5.21
N GLN A 148 63.38 19.43 -3.94
CA GLN A 148 64.40 19.55 -2.89
C GLN A 148 65.63 18.66 -3.18
N ALA A 149 65.42 17.41 -3.59
CA ALA A 149 66.50 16.49 -3.96
C ALA A 149 67.32 17.01 -5.16
N SER A 150 66.65 17.56 -6.17
CA SER A 150 67.29 18.19 -7.33
C SER A 150 68.15 19.39 -6.91
N LYS A 151 67.61 20.28 -6.06
CA LYS A 151 68.35 21.43 -5.50
C LYS A 151 69.57 20.99 -4.69
N ALA A 152 69.44 19.95 -3.86
CA ALA A 152 70.55 19.39 -3.07
C ALA A 152 71.65 18.80 -3.98
N SER A 153 71.27 18.03 -5.01
CA SER A 153 72.20 17.50 -6.01
C SER A 153 72.93 18.62 -6.78
N ALA A 154 72.21 19.68 -7.15
CA ALA A 154 72.80 20.86 -7.78
C ALA A 154 73.79 21.60 -6.84
N ALA A 155 73.49 21.68 -5.55
CA ALA A 155 74.40 22.25 -4.56
C ALA A 155 75.66 21.39 -4.38
N ALA A 156 75.50 20.07 -4.27
CA ALA A 156 76.61 19.12 -4.15
C ALA A 156 77.54 19.17 -5.37
N SER A 157 76.98 19.20 -6.58
CA SER A 157 77.78 19.32 -7.82
C SER A 157 78.52 20.66 -7.94
N ARG A 158 77.91 21.78 -7.51
CA ARG A 158 78.63 23.07 -7.38
C ARG A 158 79.75 22.99 -6.35
N GLY A 159 79.53 22.34 -5.21
CA GLY A 159 80.53 22.11 -4.17
C GLY A 159 81.72 21.27 -4.66
N ALA A 160 81.44 20.16 -5.35
CA ALA A 160 82.46 19.31 -5.97
C ALA A 160 83.32 20.08 -6.99
N ARG A 161 82.68 20.93 -7.82
CA ARG A 161 83.39 21.82 -8.75
C ARG A 161 84.30 22.81 -8.02
N TRP A 162 83.88 23.32 -6.86
CA TRP A 162 84.69 24.20 -6.01
C TRP A 162 85.89 23.45 -5.43
N SER A 163 85.70 22.22 -4.94
CA SER A 163 86.77 21.36 -4.45
C SER A 163 87.80 21.00 -5.52
N LEU A 164 87.37 20.88 -6.78
CA LEU A 164 88.24 20.57 -7.92
C LEU A 164 88.92 21.81 -8.53
N ARG A 165 88.65 23.03 -8.04
CA ARG A 165 89.39 24.20 -8.48
C ARG A 165 90.84 24.09 -8.00
N PRO A 166 91.84 24.16 -8.90
CA PRO A 166 93.24 24.11 -8.49
C PRO A 166 93.50 25.28 -7.55
N SER A 167 93.83 24.96 -6.30
CA SER A 167 94.28 25.95 -5.32
C SER A 167 95.47 26.68 -5.93
N VAL A 168 95.36 28.00 -6.11
CA VAL A 168 96.49 28.81 -6.58
C VAL A 168 97.62 28.59 -5.57
N PRO A 169 98.75 27.97 -5.96
CA PRO A 169 99.81 27.71 -5.01
C PRO A 169 100.27 29.04 -4.44
N CYS A 170 100.37 29.13 -3.10
CA CYS A 170 100.67 30.39 -2.41
C CYS A 170 101.99 31.02 -2.90
N SER A 171 102.89 30.23 -3.49
CA SER A 171 104.09 30.68 -4.18
C SER A 171 103.82 31.55 -5.42
N ARG A 172 102.78 31.28 -6.22
CA ARG A 172 102.40 32.10 -7.38
C ARG A 172 101.88 33.49 -6.97
N LEU A 173 101.20 33.60 -5.83
CA LEU A 173 100.75 34.89 -5.29
C LEU A 173 101.94 35.75 -4.82
N ARG A 174 102.96 35.12 -4.22
CA ARG A 174 104.21 35.80 -3.84
C ARG A 174 104.95 36.37 -5.06
N TRP A 175 105.06 35.59 -6.14
CA TRP A 175 105.66 36.07 -7.40
C TRP A 175 104.90 37.23 -8.05
N ARG A 176 103.56 37.24 -7.98
CA ARG A 176 102.75 38.34 -8.54
C ARG A 176 102.90 39.63 -7.75
N ARG A 177 102.96 39.55 -6.41
CA ARG A 177 103.22 40.69 -5.53
C ARG A 177 104.63 41.26 -5.75
N GLN A 178 105.61 40.39 -5.99
CA GLN A 178 106.97 40.80 -6.28
C GLN A 178 107.11 41.42 -7.68
N LYS A 179 106.43 40.91 -8.71
CA LYS A 179 106.38 41.57 -10.04
C LYS A 179 105.70 42.94 -10.02
N LEU A 180 104.63 43.12 -9.25
CA LEU A 180 103.97 44.42 -9.09
C LEU A 180 104.85 45.45 -8.37
N ALA A 181 105.83 45.01 -7.59
CA ALA A 181 106.81 45.88 -6.94
C ALA A 181 108.01 46.25 -7.84
N ILE A 182 108.12 45.68 -9.06
CA ILE A 182 109.30 45.85 -9.94
C ILE A 182 108.89 46.36 -11.35
N SER A 183 107.64 46.79 -11.56
CA SER A 183 107.22 47.43 -12.83
C SER A 183 107.28 48.95 -12.73
N PRO A 184 108.19 49.64 -13.45
CA PRO A 184 108.18 51.10 -13.55
C PRO A 184 107.06 51.57 -14.50
N ALA A 185 106.63 52.82 -14.30
CA ALA A 185 105.94 53.61 -15.31
C ALA A 185 106.92 54.05 -16.41
#